data_AF-A0A5J5KAG3-F1
#
_entry.id   AF-A0A5J5KAG3-F1
#
_cell.length_a   1.000
_cell.length_b   1.000
_cell.length_c   1.000
_cell.angle_alpha   90.00
_cell.angle_beta   90.00
_cell.angle_gamma   90.00
#
_symmetry.space_group_name_H-M   'P 1'
#
loop_
_entity.id
_entity.type
_entity.pdbx_description
1 polymer ?
#
loop_
_entity_poly.entity_id
_entity_poly.type
_entity_poly.pdbx_seq_one_letter_code
_entity_poly.pdbx_strand_id
1 'polypeptide(L)'
;MFRRRRRAEEETAPAVREASPAPARTTGPWDAADDYPEAERVDLGGLRLPVDPRFEIQLRVDGDQITGVIVLLGESLLQVQAVAAPKRNGIWDEMRADAVRDVTAAGGALEERDGPFGPELAGRAPAQGQTEPQPVRFLGVDGPRWFLQAVISGPAAAGGEAGDILEDVVRGIVVVRGDEPMPPREVIPLRLPADRQPADEQAPGREELRPFERGPEISEIR
;
A
#
# COMPACT_ATOMS: atom_id res chain seq x y z
N MET A 1 -72.83 -27.04 -9.70
CA MET A 1 -72.10 -25.85 -9.20
C MET A 1 -70.68 -26.26 -8.83
N PHE A 2 -69.71 -25.52 -9.34
CA PHE A 2 -68.28 -25.68 -9.14
C PHE A 2 -67.89 -25.47 -7.67
N ARG A 3 -66.87 -26.20 -7.19
CA ARG A 3 -65.58 -25.59 -6.79
C ARG A 3 -64.51 -26.64 -6.46
N ARG A 4 -63.51 -26.66 -7.35
CA ARG A 4 -62.15 -27.19 -7.16
C ARG A 4 -61.54 -26.66 -5.86
N ARG A 5 -60.94 -27.52 -5.04
CA ARG A 5 -59.86 -27.09 -4.13
C ARG A 5 -58.53 -27.21 -4.87
N ARG A 6 -57.89 -26.07 -5.06
CA ARG A 6 -56.66 -25.85 -5.82
C ARG A 6 -55.47 -25.97 -4.86
N ARG A 7 -54.55 -26.85 -5.25
CA ARG A 7 -53.08 -26.87 -5.05
C ARG A 7 -52.51 -25.72 -4.20
N ALA A 8 -51.79 -26.07 -3.14
CA ALA A 8 -50.87 -25.19 -2.43
C ALA A 8 -49.63 -24.98 -3.31
N GLU A 9 -49.28 -23.72 -3.55
CA GLU A 9 -48.01 -23.28 -4.12
C GLU A 9 -47.14 -22.84 -2.94
N GLU A 10 -46.07 -23.58 -2.66
CA GLU A 10 -44.99 -23.15 -1.79
C GLU A 10 -44.17 -22.09 -2.54
N GLU A 11 -44.44 -20.84 -2.20
CA GLU A 11 -43.68 -19.67 -2.63
C GLU A 11 -42.33 -19.66 -1.90
N THR A 12 -41.28 -20.05 -2.62
CA THR A 12 -39.91 -20.05 -2.12
C THR A 12 -39.42 -18.60 -2.02
N ALA A 13 -39.34 -18.07 -0.80
CA ALA A 13 -38.76 -16.77 -0.52
C ALA A 13 -37.24 -16.76 -0.82
N PRO A 14 -36.67 -15.66 -1.35
CA PRO A 14 -35.24 -15.59 -1.61
C PRO A 14 -34.46 -15.49 -0.29
N ALA A 15 -33.46 -16.37 -0.14
CA ALA A 15 -32.52 -16.32 0.97
C ALA A 15 -31.74 -14.99 0.94
N VAL A 16 -31.96 -14.16 1.97
CA VAL A 16 -31.14 -13.01 2.27
C VAL A 16 -29.76 -13.54 2.62
N ARG A 17 -28.77 -13.31 1.75
CA ARG A 17 -27.37 -13.59 2.06
C ARG A 17 -26.95 -12.64 3.18
N GLU A 18 -26.82 -13.18 4.38
CA GLU A 18 -26.24 -12.48 5.52
C GLU A 18 -24.87 -11.93 5.11
N ALA A 19 -24.73 -10.60 5.20
CA ALA A 19 -23.44 -9.96 5.06
C ALA A 19 -22.54 -10.49 6.18
N SER A 20 -21.38 -11.05 5.83
CA SER A 20 -20.37 -11.45 6.81
C SER A 20 -20.09 -10.27 7.76
N PRO A 21 -19.96 -10.52 9.07
CA PRO A 21 -19.67 -9.46 10.03
C PRO A 21 -18.37 -8.76 9.62
N ALA A 22 -18.40 -7.43 9.58
CA ALA A 22 -17.20 -6.63 9.37
C ALA A 22 -16.14 -7.07 10.40
N PRO A 23 -14.86 -7.26 9.99
CA PRO A 23 -13.81 -7.66 10.91
C PRO A 23 -13.79 -6.70 12.10
N ALA A 24 -13.63 -7.25 13.32
CA ALA A 24 -13.51 -6.46 14.53
C ALA A 24 -12.43 -5.39 14.29
N ARG A 25 -12.80 -4.11 14.42
CA ARG A 25 -11.92 -2.98 14.11
C ARG A 25 -10.62 -3.19 14.87
N THR A 26 -9.55 -3.50 14.14
CA THR A 26 -8.22 -3.57 14.68
C THR A 26 -7.88 -2.20 15.25
N THR A 27 -6.85 -2.11 16.05
CA THR A 27 -6.38 -0.85 16.63
C THR A 27 -5.64 0.02 15.57
N GLY A 28 -6.05 -0.10 14.30
CA GLY A 28 -5.38 0.35 13.07
C GLY A 28 -4.77 -0.81 12.27
N PRO A 29 -4.32 -0.63 11.02
CA PRO A 29 -4.38 0.58 10.19
C PRO A 29 -5.79 1.14 9.99
N TRP A 30 -5.89 2.43 9.73
CA TRP A 30 -7.16 3.16 9.69
C TRP A 30 -7.57 3.53 8.27
N ASP A 31 -8.87 3.59 8.01
CA ASP A 31 -9.40 4.26 6.83
C ASP A 31 -9.44 5.78 7.09
N ALA A 32 -9.08 6.59 6.10
CA ALA A 32 -9.08 8.05 6.23
C ALA A 32 -10.47 8.66 6.48
N ALA A 33 -11.56 7.94 6.19
CA ALA A 33 -12.94 8.36 6.44
C ALA A 33 -13.45 7.99 7.85
N ASP A 34 -12.74 7.13 8.58
CA ASP A 34 -13.05 6.78 9.97
C ASP A 34 -12.36 7.76 10.95
N ASP A 35 -12.81 7.79 12.21
CA ASP A 35 -12.09 8.46 13.29
C ASP A 35 -10.85 7.63 13.67
N TYR A 36 -9.70 8.30 13.82
CA TYR A 36 -8.44 7.69 14.27
C TYR A 36 -7.66 8.61 15.21
N PRO A 37 -6.76 8.07 16.05
CA PRO A 37 -5.99 8.86 16.99
C PRO A 37 -5.09 9.91 16.31
N GLU A 38 -5.07 11.11 16.89
CA GLU A 38 -4.14 12.16 16.50
C GLU A 38 -2.69 11.69 16.74
N ALA A 39 -1.86 11.83 15.72
CA ALA A 39 -0.43 11.56 15.79
C ALA A 39 0.26 12.25 14.61
N GLU A 40 1.56 12.54 14.76
CA GLU A 40 2.37 13.12 13.69
C GLU A 40 2.53 12.10 12.55
N ARG A 41 2.16 12.51 11.33
CA ARG A 41 2.21 11.66 10.14
C ARG A 41 2.69 12.45 8.94
N VAL A 42 3.46 11.79 8.08
CA VAL A 42 3.78 12.30 6.75
C VAL A 42 2.66 11.89 5.80
N ASP A 43 2.05 12.87 5.14
CA ASP A 43 1.06 12.63 4.09
C ASP A 43 1.77 12.34 2.76
N LEU A 44 1.54 11.15 2.22
CA LEU A 44 2.07 10.64 0.96
C LEU A 44 0.97 10.51 -0.09
N GLY A 45 -0.15 11.23 0.04
CA GLY A 45 -1.29 11.17 -0.86
C GLY A 45 -2.16 9.94 -0.60
N GLY A 46 -1.67 8.74 -0.93
CA GLY A 46 -2.39 7.48 -0.74
C GLY A 46 -2.25 6.85 0.65
N LEU A 47 -1.29 7.34 1.44
CA LEU A 47 -1.01 6.89 2.80
C LEU A 47 -0.60 8.05 3.69
N ARG A 48 -0.96 8.00 4.96
CA ARG A 48 -0.36 8.82 6.01
C ARG A 48 0.40 7.90 6.95
N LEU A 49 1.71 8.07 7.00
CA LEU A 49 2.61 7.21 7.75
C LEU A 49 3.06 7.90 9.04
N PRO A 50 2.98 7.24 10.22
CA PRO A 50 3.56 7.76 11.45
C PRO A 50 5.04 8.08 11.31
N VAL A 51 5.49 9.14 11.97
CA VAL A 51 6.91 9.48 12.08
C VAL A 51 7.37 9.33 13.52
N ASP A 52 8.59 8.84 13.67
CA ASP A 52 9.28 8.69 14.95
C ASP A 52 10.79 8.79 14.70
N PRO A 53 11.56 9.45 15.58
CA PRO A 53 13.01 9.60 15.41
C PRO A 53 13.80 8.28 15.46
N ARG A 54 13.19 7.16 15.89
CA ARG A 54 13.85 5.84 15.97
C ARG A 54 14.05 5.16 14.62
N PHE A 55 13.31 5.55 13.58
CA PHE A 55 13.40 4.91 12.26
C PHE A 55 13.48 5.92 11.12
N GLU A 56 13.98 5.45 9.98
CA GLU A 56 14.04 6.23 8.75
C GLU A 56 12.96 5.80 7.77
N ILE A 57 12.45 6.74 6.97
CA ILE A 57 11.45 6.48 5.93
C ILE A 57 12.08 6.69 4.55
N GLN A 58 11.98 5.68 3.70
CA GLN A 58 12.36 5.72 2.29
C GLN A 58 11.17 5.38 1.39
N LEU A 59 11.10 6.00 0.23
CA LEU A 59 10.04 5.74 -0.74
C LEU A 59 10.46 4.62 -1.69
N ARG A 60 9.55 3.68 -1.96
CA ARG A 60 9.73 2.68 -3.01
C ARG A 60 9.22 3.25 -4.32
N VAL A 61 10.09 3.32 -5.31
CA VAL A 61 9.78 3.80 -6.66
C VAL A 61 9.86 2.62 -7.64
N ASP A 62 8.85 2.51 -8.50
CA ASP A 62 8.84 1.60 -9.64
C ASP A 62 8.51 2.40 -10.90
N GLY A 63 9.46 2.45 -11.84
CA GLY A 63 9.44 3.41 -12.94
C GLY A 63 9.36 4.86 -12.45
N ASP A 64 8.28 5.56 -12.82
CA ASP A 64 8.01 6.95 -12.41
C ASP A 64 6.97 7.05 -11.28
N GLN A 65 6.56 5.93 -10.67
CA GLN A 65 5.52 5.89 -9.65
C GLN A 65 6.07 5.49 -8.29
N ILE A 66 5.60 6.17 -7.23
CA ILE A 66 5.88 5.76 -5.86
C ILE A 66 4.84 4.71 -5.47
N THR A 67 5.29 3.48 -5.27
CA THR A 67 4.43 2.30 -5.09
C THR A 67 4.34 1.80 -3.66
N GLY A 68 5.12 2.38 -2.75
CA GLY A 68 5.13 1.98 -1.35
C GLY A 68 6.16 2.74 -0.54
N VAL A 69 6.32 2.30 0.71
CA VAL A 69 7.24 2.90 1.66
C VAL A 69 8.08 1.80 2.31
N ILE A 70 9.32 2.14 2.66
CA ILE A 70 10.23 1.30 3.42
C ILE A 70 10.59 2.06 4.69
N VAL A 71 10.35 1.45 5.84
CA VAL A 71 10.77 1.94 7.16
C VAL A 71 11.97 1.13 7.61
N LEU A 72 13.07 1.81 7.92
CA LEU A 72 14.33 1.20 8.36
C LEU A 72 14.51 1.43 9.85
N LEU A 73 14.64 0.33 10.60
CA LEU A 73 14.88 0.32 12.04
C LEU A 73 16.06 -0.61 12.36
N GLY A 74 17.25 -0.04 12.52
CA GLY A 74 18.48 -0.81 12.65
C GLY A 74 18.70 -1.73 11.45
N GLU A 75 18.84 -3.04 11.70
CA GLU A 75 18.99 -4.07 10.65
C GLU A 75 17.65 -4.64 10.17
N SER A 76 16.53 -4.05 10.59
CA SER A 76 15.18 -4.50 10.23
C SER A 76 14.52 -3.53 9.26
N LEU A 77 13.70 -4.09 8.37
CA LEU A 77 12.97 -3.33 7.36
C LEU A 77 11.48 -3.67 7.46
N LEU A 78 10.63 -2.65 7.41
CA LEU A 78 9.19 -2.79 7.18
C LEU A 78 8.88 -2.22 5.80
N GLN A 79 8.33 -3.05 4.92
CA GLN A 79 7.88 -2.65 3.59
C GLN A 79 6.37 -2.53 3.60
N VAL A 80 5.84 -1.38 3.21
CA VAL A 80 4.41 -1.08 3.24
C VAL A 80 3.92 -0.74 1.84
N GLN A 81 2.81 -1.36 1.43
CA GLN A 81 2.11 -1.04 0.20
C GLN A 81 0.60 -1.10 0.43
N ALA A 82 -0.12 -0.12 -0.10
CA ALA A 82 -1.57 -0.12 -0.11
C ALA A 82 -2.07 -0.34 -1.55
N VAL A 83 -3.08 -1.17 -1.70
CA VAL A 83 -3.70 -1.48 -2.98
C VAL A 83 -5.22 -1.36 -2.88
N ALA A 84 -5.87 -1.08 -4.00
CA ALA A 84 -7.31 -1.06 -4.08
C ALA A 84 -7.88 -2.47 -3.89
N ALA A 85 -8.95 -2.59 -3.12
CA ALA A 85 -9.68 -3.84 -2.90
C ALA A 85 -11.15 -3.70 -3.34
N PRO A 86 -11.84 -4.81 -3.65
CA PRO A 86 -13.26 -4.77 -3.92
C PRO A 86 -14.06 -4.27 -2.71
N LYS A 87 -15.32 -3.86 -2.94
CA LYS A 87 -16.19 -3.31 -1.88
C LYS A 87 -16.65 -4.33 -0.83
N ARG A 88 -16.67 -5.62 -1.16
CA ARG A 88 -17.40 -6.66 -0.39
C ARG A 88 -16.55 -7.81 0.10
N ASN A 89 -15.34 -7.96 -0.42
CA ASN A 89 -14.42 -9.02 -0.05
C ASN A 89 -13.03 -8.41 0.11
N GLY A 90 -12.38 -8.78 1.21
CA GLY A 90 -10.96 -8.60 1.37
C GLY A 90 -10.17 -9.43 0.35
N ILE A 91 -8.91 -9.08 0.16
CA ILE A 91 -8.00 -9.82 -0.71
C ILE A 91 -6.89 -10.51 0.09
N TRP A 92 -6.88 -10.38 1.42
CA TRP A 92 -5.76 -10.90 2.21
C TRP A 92 -5.56 -12.41 2.07
N ASP A 93 -6.63 -13.21 2.09
CA ASP A 93 -6.52 -14.67 1.96
C ASP A 93 -5.87 -15.09 0.63
N GLU A 94 -6.26 -14.43 -0.47
CA GLU A 94 -5.66 -14.66 -1.79
C GLU A 94 -4.19 -14.20 -1.81
N MET A 95 -3.90 -13.05 -1.19
CA MET A 95 -2.55 -12.49 -1.14
C MET A 95 -1.61 -13.32 -0.25
N ARG A 96 -2.11 -13.93 0.82
CA ARG A 96 -1.36 -14.91 1.62
C ARG A 96 -1.00 -16.13 0.78
N ALA A 97 -1.97 -16.70 0.07
CA ALA A 97 -1.73 -17.84 -0.80
C ALA A 97 -0.71 -17.52 -1.90
N ASP A 98 -0.80 -16.35 -2.52
CA ASP A 98 0.19 -15.86 -3.50
C ASP A 98 1.59 -15.76 -2.87
N ALA A 99 1.71 -15.13 -1.70
CA ALA A 99 2.99 -14.95 -1.01
C ALA A 99 3.65 -16.30 -0.64
N VAL A 100 2.89 -17.27 -0.14
CA VAL A 100 3.41 -18.63 0.14
C VAL A 100 3.96 -19.27 -1.13
N ARG A 101 3.23 -19.19 -2.25
CA ARG A 101 3.67 -19.75 -3.53
C ARG A 101 4.95 -19.09 -4.02
N ASP A 102 5.00 -17.77 -4.01
CA ASP A 102 6.13 -16.99 -4.54
C ASP A 102 7.40 -17.19 -3.70
N VAL A 103 7.28 -17.15 -2.37
CA VAL A 103 8.43 -17.38 -1.48
C VAL A 103 8.92 -18.81 -1.57
N THR A 104 8.02 -19.80 -1.65
CA THR A 104 8.39 -21.21 -1.82
C THR A 104 9.10 -21.43 -3.15
N ALA A 105 8.61 -20.83 -4.24
CA ALA A 105 9.24 -20.91 -5.57
C ALA A 105 10.64 -20.27 -5.60
N ALA A 106 10.88 -19.26 -4.76
CA ALA A 106 12.20 -18.64 -4.59
C ALA A 106 13.15 -19.42 -3.66
N GLY A 107 12.70 -20.53 -3.06
CA GLY A 107 13.51 -21.35 -2.14
C GLY A 107 13.41 -20.92 -0.66
N GLY A 108 12.42 -20.11 -0.32
CA GLY A 108 12.05 -19.82 1.07
C GLY A 108 10.95 -20.75 1.60
N ALA A 109 10.49 -20.48 2.82
CA ALA A 109 9.39 -21.18 3.44
C ALA A 109 8.61 -20.23 4.36
N LEU A 110 7.28 -20.27 4.27
CA LEU A 110 6.36 -19.51 5.10
C LEU A 110 5.37 -20.45 5.77
N GLU A 111 5.00 -20.12 7.01
CA GLU A 111 3.98 -20.80 7.79
C GLU A 111 2.93 -19.78 8.23
N GLU A 112 1.65 -20.18 8.23
CA GLU A 112 0.58 -19.37 8.80
C GLU A 112 0.68 -19.34 10.34
N ARG A 113 0.48 -18.15 10.91
CA ARG A 113 0.43 -17.91 12.35
C ARG A 113 -0.64 -16.87 12.66
N ASP A 114 -1.16 -16.87 13.88
CA ASP A 114 -2.00 -15.78 14.37
C ASP A 114 -1.14 -14.64 14.90
N GLY A 115 -1.39 -13.43 14.41
CA GLY A 115 -0.66 -12.21 14.75
C GLY A 115 -1.56 -11.09 15.27
N PRO A 116 -0.97 -9.93 15.58
CA PRO A 116 -1.68 -8.77 16.13
C PRO A 116 -2.69 -8.14 15.17
N PHE A 117 -2.59 -8.45 13.87
CA PHE A 117 -3.50 -8.01 12.82
C PHE A 117 -4.39 -9.14 12.28
N GLY A 118 -4.47 -10.27 12.99
CA GLY A 118 -5.12 -11.50 12.54
C GLY A 118 -4.13 -12.48 11.90
N PRO A 119 -4.59 -13.39 11.02
CA PRO A 119 -3.71 -14.35 10.37
C PRO A 119 -2.58 -13.69 9.59
N GLU A 120 -1.36 -14.14 9.79
CA GLU A 120 -0.14 -13.67 9.15
C GLU A 120 0.71 -14.84 8.64
N LEU A 121 1.72 -14.55 7.83
CA LEU A 121 2.72 -15.53 7.41
C LEU A 121 4.05 -15.20 8.07
N ALA A 122 4.76 -16.19 8.58
CA ALA A 122 6.08 -16.04 9.17
C ALA A 122 7.01 -17.16 8.71
N GLY A 123 8.28 -16.83 8.46
CA GLY A 123 9.25 -17.84 8.04
C GLY A 123 10.55 -17.22 7.55
N ARG A 124 11.12 -17.78 6.48
CA ARG A 124 12.34 -17.28 5.86
C ARG A 124 12.16 -17.10 4.36
N ALA A 125 12.65 -15.98 3.83
CA ALA A 125 12.65 -15.70 2.41
C ALA A 125 14.06 -15.30 1.92
N PRO A 126 14.41 -15.61 0.66
CA PRO A 126 15.61 -15.09 0.04
C PRO A 126 15.61 -13.56 0.06
N ALA A 127 16.79 -12.97 0.22
CA ALA A 127 16.98 -11.54 0.19
C ALA A 127 18.05 -11.17 -0.82
N GLN A 128 17.81 -10.09 -1.57
CA GLN A 128 18.74 -9.67 -2.60
C GLN A 128 20.11 -9.33 -1.99
N GLY A 129 21.17 -9.92 -2.53
CA GLY A 129 22.53 -9.72 -2.04
C GLY A 129 22.89 -10.50 -0.77
N GLN A 130 21.98 -11.33 -0.24
CA GLN A 130 22.26 -12.23 0.88
C GLN A 130 22.29 -13.68 0.40
N THR A 131 23.29 -14.43 0.87
CA THR A 131 23.45 -15.86 0.54
C THR A 131 22.43 -16.73 1.27
N GLU A 132 22.08 -16.34 2.49
CA GLU A 132 21.17 -17.10 3.35
C GLU A 132 19.78 -16.46 3.40
N PRO A 133 18.69 -17.26 3.43
CA PRO A 133 17.35 -16.75 3.66
C PRO A 133 17.25 -16.03 5.01
N GLN A 134 16.61 -14.85 5.02
CA GLN A 134 16.42 -14.05 6.23
C GLN A 134 15.02 -14.23 6.82
N PRO A 135 14.84 -14.02 8.14
CA PRO A 135 13.52 -14.03 8.76
C PRO A 135 12.60 -12.97 8.16
N VAL A 136 11.34 -13.35 7.92
CA VAL A 136 10.30 -12.46 7.36
C VAL A 136 8.93 -12.73 7.99
N ARG A 137 8.11 -11.68 8.08
CA ARG A 137 6.68 -11.73 8.42
C ARG A 137 5.86 -10.94 7.40
N PHE A 138 4.80 -11.53 6.89
CA PHE A 138 3.83 -10.87 6.02
C PHE A 138 2.54 -10.64 6.79
N LEU A 139 2.22 -9.37 6.97
CA LEU A 139 1.02 -8.85 7.58
C LEU A 139 0.12 -8.29 6.49
N GLY A 140 -1.19 -8.46 6.66
CA GLY A 140 -2.18 -7.95 5.73
C GLY A 140 -3.43 -7.49 6.45
N VAL A 141 -3.94 -6.32 6.08
CA VAL A 141 -5.16 -5.77 6.66
C VAL A 141 -6.10 -5.34 5.54
N ASP A 142 -7.29 -5.96 5.53
CA ASP A 142 -8.38 -5.58 4.65
C ASP A 142 -9.19 -4.44 5.27
N GLY A 143 -9.32 -3.34 4.52
CA GLY A 143 -10.12 -2.17 4.88
C GLY A 143 -11.19 -1.84 3.83
N PRO A 144 -11.93 -0.73 4.01
CA PRO A 144 -12.97 -0.32 3.08
C PRO A 144 -12.43 0.03 1.68
N ARG A 145 -12.50 -0.94 0.75
CA ARG A 145 -12.03 -0.80 -0.65
C ARG A 145 -10.52 -0.65 -0.80
N TRP A 146 -9.76 -0.99 0.23
CA TRP A 146 -8.30 -1.05 0.19
C TRP A 146 -7.79 -2.24 0.98
N PHE A 147 -6.57 -2.65 0.68
CA PHE A 147 -5.80 -3.64 1.42
C PHE A 147 -4.42 -3.07 1.68
N LEU A 148 -3.93 -3.20 2.91
CA LEU A 148 -2.58 -2.80 3.29
C LEU A 148 -1.73 -4.06 3.49
N GLN A 149 -0.66 -4.18 2.71
CA GLN A 149 0.39 -5.17 2.90
C GLN A 149 1.53 -4.55 3.71
N ALA A 150 1.99 -5.26 4.74
CA ALA A 150 3.18 -4.92 5.50
C ALA A 150 4.10 -6.14 5.61
N VAL A 151 5.35 -6.01 5.15
CA VAL A 151 6.35 -7.09 5.21
C VAL A 151 7.50 -6.66 6.11
N ILE A 152 7.65 -7.34 7.24
CA ILE A 152 8.77 -7.14 8.16
C ILE A 152 9.87 -8.13 7.78
N SER A 153 11.10 -7.65 7.59
CA SER A 153 12.29 -8.45 7.29
C SER A 153 13.41 -8.14 8.28
N GLY A 154 14.28 -9.13 8.52
CA GLY A 154 15.43 -8.99 9.41
C GLY A 154 15.10 -9.36 10.86
N PRO A 155 15.92 -8.93 11.85
CA PRO A 155 15.77 -9.34 13.24
C PRO A 155 14.37 -9.07 13.84
N ALA A 156 13.71 -7.96 13.48
CA ALA A 156 12.37 -7.62 13.96
C ALA A 156 11.27 -8.60 13.51
N ALA A 157 11.51 -9.41 12.46
CA ALA A 157 10.56 -10.44 12.06
C ALA A 157 10.47 -11.59 13.10
N ALA A 158 11.42 -11.69 14.04
CA ALA A 158 11.32 -12.60 15.18
C ALA A 158 10.57 -11.99 16.39
N GLY A 159 10.10 -10.74 16.29
CA GLY A 159 9.43 -10.00 17.37
C GLY A 159 10.41 -9.22 18.26
N GLY A 160 10.01 -9.02 19.53
CA GLY A 160 10.73 -8.17 20.48
C GLY A 160 10.52 -6.68 20.22
N GLU A 161 11.30 -5.84 20.90
CA GLU A 161 11.09 -4.37 20.86
C GLU A 161 11.09 -3.80 19.44
N ALA A 162 12.00 -4.25 18.57
CA ALA A 162 12.02 -3.81 17.18
C ALA A 162 10.78 -4.25 16.39
N GLY A 163 10.26 -5.46 16.67
CA GLY A 163 9.00 -5.94 16.11
C GLY A 163 7.83 -5.08 16.58
N ASP A 164 7.73 -4.82 17.87
CA ASP A 164 6.67 -4.01 18.48
C ASP A 164 6.65 -2.60 17.89
N ILE A 165 7.82 -1.97 17.69
CA ILE A 165 7.93 -0.65 17.06
C ILE A 165 7.40 -0.68 15.62
N LEU A 166 7.78 -1.67 14.82
CA LEU A 166 7.32 -1.76 13.43
C LEU A 166 5.81 -2.11 13.35
N GLU A 167 5.30 -2.90 14.28
CA GLU A 167 3.86 -3.15 14.40
C GLU A 167 3.10 -1.89 14.79
N ASP A 168 3.63 -1.06 15.69
CA ASP A 168 3.06 0.24 16.04
C ASP A 168 3.04 1.20 14.84
N VAL A 169 4.05 1.16 13.98
CA VAL A 169 4.02 1.88 12.70
C VAL A 169 2.84 1.41 11.85
N VAL A 170 2.68 0.10 11.67
CA VAL A 170 1.56 -0.47 10.88
C VAL A 170 0.21 -0.04 11.47
N ARG A 171 0.08 -0.12 12.78
CA ARG A 171 -1.10 0.28 13.55
C ARG A 171 -1.43 1.77 13.42
N GLY A 172 -0.41 2.63 13.30
CA GLY A 172 -0.59 4.07 13.16
C GLY A 172 -0.88 4.55 11.73
N ILE A 173 -0.75 3.69 10.71
CA ILE A 173 -1.00 4.05 9.30
C ILE A 173 -2.47 4.42 9.09
N VAL A 174 -2.68 5.48 8.30
CA VAL A 174 -3.99 5.82 7.74
C VAL A 174 -3.93 5.65 6.22
N VAL A 175 -4.84 4.87 5.66
CA VAL A 175 -4.95 4.62 4.22
C VAL A 175 -5.91 5.62 3.60
N VAL A 176 -5.43 6.34 2.59
CA VAL A 176 -6.18 7.37 1.85
C VAL A 176 -6.44 6.84 0.45
N ARG A 177 -7.46 5.99 0.31
CA ARG A 177 -7.80 5.37 -0.98
C ARG A 177 -8.33 6.38 -2.00
N GLY A 178 -8.95 7.47 -1.54
CA GLY A 178 -9.58 8.48 -2.38
C GLY A 178 -10.82 7.99 -3.14
N ASP A 179 -11.36 8.83 -4.02
CA ASP A 179 -12.60 8.55 -4.74
C ASP A 179 -12.38 8.05 -6.18
N GLU A 180 -11.17 8.17 -6.70
CA GLU A 180 -10.84 7.80 -8.07
C GLU A 180 -11.15 6.31 -8.35
N PRO A 181 -11.63 5.97 -9.57
CA PRO A 181 -11.81 4.58 -9.98
C PRO A 181 -10.46 3.87 -10.03
N MET A 182 -10.36 2.72 -9.36
CA MET A 182 -9.16 1.87 -9.37
C MET A 182 -9.61 0.40 -9.48
N PRO A 183 -9.14 -0.37 -10.48
CA PRO A 183 -9.20 -1.82 -10.48
C PRO A 183 -8.76 -2.46 -9.15
N PRO A 184 -9.37 -3.59 -8.73
CA PRO A 184 -8.84 -4.37 -7.62
C PRO A 184 -7.37 -4.76 -7.86
N ARG A 185 -6.58 -4.75 -6.78
CA ARG A 185 -5.14 -5.03 -6.73
C ARG A 185 -4.24 -4.01 -7.43
N GLU A 186 -4.80 -2.90 -7.90
CA GLU A 186 -4.02 -1.75 -8.33
C GLU A 186 -3.41 -1.04 -7.13
N VAL A 187 -2.15 -0.61 -7.23
CA VAL A 187 -1.46 0.14 -6.17
C VAL A 187 -2.13 1.50 -5.99
N ILE A 188 -2.42 1.87 -4.74
CA ILE A 188 -2.91 3.21 -4.41
C ILE A 188 -1.71 4.17 -4.55
N PRO A 189 -1.77 5.15 -5.46
CA PRO A 189 -0.61 5.96 -5.81
C PRO A 189 -0.16 6.82 -4.64
N LEU A 190 1.15 6.82 -4.39
CA LEU A 190 1.79 7.69 -3.40
C LEU A 190 2.43 8.90 -4.08
N ARG A 191 2.64 9.96 -3.30
CA ARG A 191 3.23 11.22 -3.74
C ARG A 191 4.27 11.70 -2.74
N LEU A 192 5.21 12.50 -3.21
CA LEU A 192 6.13 13.21 -2.32
C LEU A 192 5.35 14.26 -1.50
N PRO A 193 5.71 14.46 -0.23
CA PRO A 193 5.13 15.54 0.58
C PRO A 193 5.34 16.90 -0.08
N ALA A 194 4.35 17.79 0.03
CA ALA A 194 4.40 19.13 -0.57
C ALA A 194 5.64 19.94 -0.13
N ASP A 195 6.10 19.75 1.11
CA ASP A 195 7.28 20.45 1.65
C ASP A 195 8.63 19.91 1.13
N ARG A 196 8.61 18.82 0.35
CA ARG A 196 9.78 18.20 -0.28
C ARG A 196 9.73 18.22 -1.81
N GLN A 197 8.76 18.92 -2.41
CA GLN A 197 8.90 19.26 -3.82
C GLN A 197 10.16 20.14 -3.95
N PRO A 198 11.17 19.75 -4.75
CA PRO A 198 12.18 20.73 -5.14
C PRO A 198 11.40 21.90 -5.73
N ALA A 199 11.63 23.11 -5.22
CA ALA A 199 11.07 24.30 -5.81
C ALA A 199 11.49 24.27 -7.28
N ASP A 200 10.55 23.95 -8.17
CA ASP A 200 10.79 24.05 -9.59
C ASP A 200 11.32 25.45 -9.82
N GLU A 201 12.56 25.51 -10.31
CA GLU A 201 13.21 26.71 -10.75
C GLU A 201 12.22 27.49 -11.60
N GLN A 202 11.73 28.59 -11.04
CA GLN A 202 11.17 29.68 -11.81
C GLN A 202 12.29 30.10 -12.77
N ALA A 203 12.30 29.54 -13.97
CA ALA A 203 13.22 29.93 -15.02
C ALA A 203 13.02 31.44 -15.25
N PRO A 204 14.01 32.30 -14.91
CA PRO A 204 13.92 33.69 -15.23
C PRO A 204 14.18 33.82 -16.74
N GLY A 205 13.29 34.56 -17.42
CA GLY A 205 13.51 35.20 -18.71
C GLY A 205 14.27 34.38 -19.77
N ARG A 206 13.53 33.67 -20.64
CA ARG A 206 13.99 33.57 -22.04
C ARG A 206 13.83 34.93 -22.68
N GLU A 207 14.83 35.78 -22.46
CA GLU A 207 15.10 36.96 -23.25
C GLU A 207 15.16 36.53 -24.73
N GLU A 208 14.37 37.23 -25.56
CA GLU A 208 14.33 37.06 -27.00
C GLU A 208 15.74 37.29 -27.58
N LEU A 209 16.54 36.23 -27.67
CA LEU A 209 17.67 36.22 -28.59
C LEU A 209 17.08 36.20 -30.00
N ARG A 210 16.95 37.39 -30.61
CA ARG A 210 16.76 37.58 -32.04
C ARG A 210 18.14 37.56 -32.70
N PRO A 211 18.58 36.49 -33.36
CA PRO A 211 19.81 36.56 -34.13
C PRO A 211 19.47 36.92 -35.59
N PHE A 212 20.35 37.73 -36.18
CA PHE A 212 20.45 38.07 -37.61
C PHE A 212 19.71 39.32 -38.10
N GLU A 213 20.16 40.49 -37.65
CA GLU A 213 20.24 41.64 -38.57
C GLU A 213 21.33 41.37 -39.60
N ARG A 214 20.96 41.30 -40.88
CA ARG A 214 21.89 41.21 -42.01
C ARG A 214 22.67 42.52 -42.13
N GLY A 215 23.99 42.45 -41.88
CA GLY A 215 24.94 43.53 -42.20
C GLY A 215 25.09 43.75 -43.72
N PRO A 216 25.63 44.90 -44.13
CA PRO A 216 25.45 45.48 -45.47
C PRO A 216 26.17 44.73 -46.59
N GLU A 217 25.48 44.58 -47.72
CA GLU A 217 26.00 44.07 -49.00
C GLU A 217 27.15 44.96 -49.50
N ILE A 218 28.34 44.38 -49.67
CA ILE A 218 29.47 45.02 -50.33
C ILE A 218 29.35 44.74 -51.83
N SER A 219 29.14 45.79 -52.62
CA SER A 219 29.20 45.77 -54.08
C SER A 219 30.66 45.88 -54.55
N GLU A 220 31.19 44.94 -55.34
CA GLU A 220 32.21 45.20 -56.38
C GLU A 220 32.08 44.18 -57.55
N ILE A 221 31.61 44.62 -58.72
CA ILE A 221 32.34 44.94 -59.98
C ILE A 221 32.68 43.71 -60.88
N ARG A 222 32.05 43.66 -62.07
CA ARG A 222 32.73 43.82 -63.38
C ARG A 222 31.73 44.29 -64.43
#